data_AF-I0WVY0-F1
#
_entry.id   AF-I0WVY0-F1
#
_cell.length_a   1.000
_cell.length_b   1.000
_cell.length_c   1.000
_cell.angle_alpha   90.00
_cell.angle_beta   90.00
_cell.angle_gamma   90.00
#
_symmetry.space_group_name_H-M   'P 1'
#
loop_
_entity.id
_entity.type
_entity.pdbx_description
1 polymer ?
#
loop_
_entity_poly.entity_id
_entity_poly.type
_entity_poly.pdbx_seq_one_letter_code
_entity_poly.pdbx_strand_id
1 'polypeptide(L)' 'MREQGLRPVQIWVPDVRAPEFVAEAHRQSAAVAASEHEADDQAFVDAISVDWDEAEPGE' A
#
# COMPACT_ATOMS: atom_id res chain seq x y z
N MET A 1 21.54 -2.63 12.51
CA MET A 1 20.82 -3.43 11.49
C MET A 1 21.45 -4.81 11.27
N ARG A 2 22.77 -4.93 10.98
CA ARG A 2 23.46 -6.23 10.93
C ARG A 2 23.68 -6.88 12.30
N GLU A 3 23.83 -6.07 13.35
CA GLU A 3 24.03 -6.55 14.74
C GLU A 3 22.77 -7.16 15.37
N GLN A 4 21.59 -6.92 14.78
CA GLN A 4 20.31 -7.50 15.22
C GLN A 4 19.97 -8.81 14.46
N GLY A 5 20.91 -9.36 13.68
CA GLY A 5 20.71 -10.62 12.94
C GLY A 5 19.85 -10.52 11.67
N LEU A 6 19.42 -9.32 11.28
CA LEU A 6 18.60 -9.12 10.08
C LEU A 6 19.48 -9.13 8.82
N ARG A 7 19.09 -9.95 7.83
CA ARG A 7 19.74 -10.02 6.52
C ARG A 7 18.95 -9.17 5.51
N PRO A 8 19.60 -8.27 4.76
CA PRO A 8 18.93 -7.54 3.70
C PRO A 8 18.45 -8.51 2.61
N VAL A 9 17.18 -8.41 2.24
CA VAL A 9 16.64 -9.07 1.04
C VAL A 9 16.43 -7.99 -0.01
N GLN A 10 16.93 -8.25 -1.22
CA GLN A 10 16.63 -7.42 -2.38
C GLN A 10 15.63 -8.16 -3.25
N ILE A 11 14.55 -7.48 -3.59
CA ILE A 11 13.50 -7.99 -4.47
C ILE A 11 13.45 -7.07 -5.68
N TRP A 12 13.36 -7.62 -6.88
CA TRP A 12 13.18 -6.84 -8.09
C TRP A 12 11.73 -6.40 -8.21
N VAL A 13 11.52 -5.10 -8.41
CA VAL A 13 10.20 -4.49 -8.61
C VAL A 13 10.09 -4.11 -10.09
N PRO A 14 8.94 -4.38 -10.75
CA PRO A 14 8.70 -3.92 -12.11
C PRO A 14 8.79 -2.39 -12.22
N ASP A 15 9.10 -1.90 -13.43
CA ASP A 15 9.07 -0.46 -13.70
C ASP A 15 7.62 0.04 -13.59
N VAL A 16 7.33 0.74 -12.51
CA VAL A 16 6.00 1.27 -12.19
C VAL A 16 5.54 2.38 -13.14
N ARG A 17 6.42 2.87 -14.03
CA ARG A 17 6.11 3.87 -15.04
C ARG A 17 5.77 3.26 -16.39
N ALA A 18 6.00 1.96 -16.57
CA ALA A 18 5.71 1.27 -17.81
C ALA A 18 4.18 1.27 -18.08
N PRO A 19 3.71 1.61 -19.30
CA PRO A 19 2.28 1.73 -19.59
C PRO A 19 1.47 0.47 -19.26
N GLU A 20 2.06 -0.71 -19.45
CA GLU A 20 1.47 -2.00 -19.11
C GLU A 20 1.30 -2.19 -17.61
N PHE A 21 2.25 -1.72 -16.80
CA PHE A 21 2.13 -1.74 -15.35
C PHE A 21 1.00 -0.83 -14.90
N VAL A 22 0.93 0.39 -15.46
CA VAL A 22 -0.14 1.35 -15.16
C VAL A 22 -1.52 0.76 -15.51
N ALA A 23 -1.64 0.16 -16.69
CA ALA A 23 -2.89 -0.47 -17.13
C ALA A 23 -3.30 -1.64 -16.22
N GLU A 24 -2.34 -2.48 -15.83
CA GLU A 24 -2.58 -3.61 -14.94
C GLU A 24 -2.94 -3.17 -13.53
N ALA A 25 -2.19 -2.21 -12.98
CA ALA A 25 -2.46 -1.63 -11.66
C ALA A 25 -3.86 -1.05 -11.61
N HIS A 26 -4.26 -0.27 -12.62
CA HIS A 26 -5.61 0.27 -12.71
C HIS A 26 -6.68 -0.83 -12.76
N ARG A 27 -6.48 -1.88 -13.58
CA ARG A 27 -7.42 -3.00 -13.68
C ARG A 27 -7.57 -3.73 -12.35
N GLN A 28 -6.45 -4.01 -11.67
CA GLN A 28 -6.47 -4.72 -10.38
C GLN A 28 -7.09 -3.87 -9.28
N SER A 29 -6.77 -2.58 -9.19
CA SER A 29 -7.40 -1.67 -8.23
C SER A 29 -8.92 -1.64 -8.40
N ALA A 30 -9.40 -1.59 -9.64
CA ALA A 30 -10.83 -1.64 -9.92
C ALA A 30 -11.48 -2.98 -9.50
N ALA A 31 -10.76 -4.09 -9.66
CA ALA A 31 -11.24 -5.40 -9.23
C ALA A 31 -11.33 -5.51 -7.70
N VAL A 32 -10.34 -4.98 -6.97
CA VAL A 32 -10.36 -4.91 -5.50
C VAL A 32 -11.51 -4.02 -5.02
N ALA A 33 -11.71 -2.85 -5.64
CA ALA A 33 -12.82 -1.96 -5.29
C ALA A 33 -14.21 -2.56 -5.57
N ALA A 34 -14.30 -3.56 -6.44
CA ALA A 34 -15.53 -4.29 -6.73
C ALA A 34 -15.66 -5.62 -5.95
N SER A 35 -14.71 -5.90 -5.05
CA SER A 35 -14.70 -7.11 -4.23
C SER A 35 -15.85 -7.11 -3.23
N GLU A 36 -16.37 -8.29 -2.91
CA GLU A 36 -17.32 -8.48 -1.80
C GLU A 36 -16.73 -8.06 -0.44
N HIS A 37 -15.40 -7.99 -0.34
CA HIS A 37 -14.67 -7.63 0.88
C HIS A 37 -14.29 -6.15 0.95
N GLU A 38 -14.61 -5.35 -0.07
CA GLU A 38 -14.17 -3.95 -0.15
C GLU A 38 -14.52 -3.14 1.10
N ALA A 39 -15.73 -3.30 1.62
CA ALA A 39 -16.18 -2.59 2.81
C ALA A 39 -15.41 -2.98 4.08
N ASP A 40 -15.12 -4.28 4.25
CA ASP A 40 -14.39 -4.78 5.40
C ASP A 40 -12.91 -4.38 5.33
N ASP A 41 -12.31 -4.44 4.14
CA ASP A 41 -10.94 -3.99 3.87
C ASP A 41 -10.80 -2.49 4.16
N GLN A 42 -11.75 -1.68 3.68
CA GLN A 42 -11.76 -0.24 3.93
C GLN A 42 -11.95 0.07 5.42
N ALA A 43 -12.88 -0.60 6.10
CA ALA A 43 -13.12 -0.42 7.53
C ALA A 43 -11.89 -0.77 8.38
N PHE A 44 -11.14 -1.81 8.00
CA PHE A 44 -9.88 -2.14 8.67
C PHE A 44 -8.83 -1.04 8.47
N VAL A 45 -8.64 -0.56 7.24
CA VAL A 45 -7.69 0.52 6.94
C VAL A 45 -8.03 1.79 7.72
N ASP A 46 -9.30 2.18 7.74
CA ASP A 46 -9.76 3.36 8.48
C ASP A 46 -9.51 3.23 9.99
N ALA A 47 -9.71 2.03 10.56
CA ALA A 47 -9.50 1.78 11.98
C ALA A 47 -8.02 1.85 12.42
N ILE A 48 -7.07 1.61 11.51
CA ILE A 48 -5.63 1.68 11.80
C ILE A 48 -4.96 2.96 11.31
N SER A 49 -5.66 3.75 10.49
CA SER A 49 -5.18 5.01 9.97
C SER A 49 -5.29 6.08 11.06
N VAL A 50 -4.33 6.99 11.07
CA VAL A 50 -4.45 8.26 11.80
C VAL A 50 -4.78 9.34 10.79
N ASP A 51 -5.59 10.32 11.19
CA ASP A 51 -5.85 11.44 10.31
C ASP A 51 -4.54 12.21 10.08
N TRP A 52 -4.25 12.52 8.82
CA TRP A 52 -3.01 13.22 8.46
C TRP A 52 -2.96 14.61 9.09
N ASP A 53 -4.11 15.23 9.32
CA ASP A 53 -4.24 16.52 10.00
C ASP A 53 -4.03 16.42 11.53
N GLU A 54 -4.22 15.24 12.13
CA GLU A 54 -3.86 14.96 13.53
C GLU A 54 -2.38 14.58 13.70
N ALA A 55 -1.73 14.18 12.60
CA ALA A 55 -0.34 13.72 12.57
C ALA A 55 0.68 14.87 12.38
N GLU A 56 0.24 16.12 12.29
CA GLU A 56 1.15 17.27 12.37
C GLU A 56 1.74 17.36 13.78
N PRO A 57 3.06 17.21 13.97
CA PRO A 57 3.69 17.69 15.18
C PRO A 57 3.63 19.22 15.10
N GLY A 58 2.84 19.84 15.98
CA GLY A 58 2.97 21.27 16.20
C GLY A 58 4.42 21.60 16.57
N GLU A 59 5.09 22.37 15.70
CA GLU A 59 6.36 23.11 15.87
C GLU A 59 7.65 22.32 16.22
#